data_AF-A0A381ZE67-F1
#
_entry.id   AF-A0A381ZE67-F1
#
_cell.length_a   1.000
_cell.length_b   1.000
_cell.length_c   1.000
_cell.angle_alpha   90.00
_cell.angle_beta   90.00
_cell.angle_gamma   90.00
#
_symmetry.space_group_name_H-M   'P 1'
#
loop_
_entity.id
_entity.type
_entity.pdbx_description
1 polymer ?
#
loop_
_entity_poly.entity_id
_entity_poly.type
_entity_poly.pdbx_seq_one_letter_code
_entity_poly.pdbx_strand_id
1 'polypeptide(L)'
;MIKSKITQLFIAGTAGLLISCSIENNENSDQTINELKDGQQVILKKISSLEKSVANLAVASKNKPAADNKKQQPPQADPNKVYNIEIGDSFTIGPKNAKVTIIEWMDFQ
;
A
#
# COMPACT_ATOMS: atom_id res chain seq x y z
N MET A 1 -49.13 4.96 68.11
CA MET A 1 -48.91 5.39 66.71
C MET A 1 -47.62 6.17 66.44
N ILE A 2 -46.80 6.52 67.44
CA ILE A 2 -45.56 7.30 67.24
C ILE A 2 -44.33 6.44 66.87
N LYS A 3 -44.28 5.18 67.29
CA LYS A 3 -43.14 4.28 67.00
C LYS A 3 -43.01 3.91 65.51
N SER A 4 -44.12 3.80 64.79
CA SER A 4 -44.14 3.38 63.37
C SER A 4 -43.65 4.47 62.40
N LYS A 5 -43.88 5.76 62.71
CA LYS A 5 -43.44 6.87 61.86
C LYS A 5 -41.93 7.14 61.95
N ILE A 6 -41.31 6.87 63.11
CA ILE A 6 -39.86 7.02 63.30
C ILE A 6 -39.10 5.93 62.53
N THR A 7 -39.59 4.70 62.54
CA THR A 7 -38.99 3.60 61.75
C THR A 7 -39.10 3.85 60.24
N GLN A 8 -40.19 4.46 59.77
CA GLN A 8 -40.34 4.87 58.36
C GLN A 8 -39.40 6.02 57.96
N LEU A 9 -39.13 6.96 58.87
CA LEU A 9 -38.21 8.07 58.60
C LEU A 9 -36.76 7.60 58.51
N PHE A 10 -36.36 6.61 59.30
CA PHE A 10 -35.01 6.02 59.25
C PHE A 10 -34.76 5.20 57.97
N ILE A 11 -35.78 4.51 57.43
CA ILE A 11 -35.66 3.73 56.18
C ILE A 11 -35.60 4.65 54.95
N ALA A 12 -36.25 5.81 54.98
CA ALA A 12 -36.15 6.81 53.91
C ALA A 12 -34.80 7.57 53.93
N GLY A 13 -34.17 7.73 55.10
CA GLY A 13 -32.88 8.41 55.23
C GLY A 13 -31.69 7.60 54.71
N THR A 14 -31.74 6.27 54.78
CA THR A 14 -30.63 5.41 54.32
C THR A 14 -30.66 5.10 52.83
N ALA A 15 -31.82 5.24 52.16
CA ALA A 15 -31.91 5.12 50.71
C ALA A 15 -31.33 6.33 49.95
N GLY A 16 -31.28 7.51 50.59
CA GLY A 16 -30.68 8.72 50.00
C GLY A 16 -29.17 8.82 50.10
N LEU A 17 -28.51 7.96 50.88
CA LEU A 17 -27.07 8.06 51.20
C LEU A 17 -26.19 7.08 50.43
N LEU A 18 -26.77 6.25 49.55
CA LEU A 18 -26.03 5.31 48.71
C LEU A 18 -25.83 5.78 47.26
N ILE A 19 -26.30 6.98 46.90
CA ILE A 19 -25.98 7.65 45.62
C ILE A 19 -24.83 8.66 45.83
N SER A 20 -23.78 8.24 46.53
CA SER A 20 -22.59 9.07 46.77
C SER A 20 -21.27 8.38 46.41
N CYS A 21 -21.30 7.15 45.92
CA CYS A 21 -20.08 6.43 45.54
C CYS A 21 -20.05 6.15 44.04
N SER A 22 -19.80 7.20 43.24
CA SER A 22 -18.97 7.16 42.01
C SER A 22 -19.13 8.44 41.18
N ILE A 23 -18.63 9.58 41.66
CA ILE A 23 -18.20 10.69 40.80
C ILE A 23 -16.81 11.10 41.28
N GLU A 24 -15.81 10.27 40.98
CA GLU A 24 -14.41 10.65 41.12
C GLU A 24 -13.70 10.36 39.79
N ASN A 25 -13.25 11.47 39.17
CA ASN A 25 -12.25 11.61 38.11
C ASN A 25 -12.74 11.49 36.64
N ASN A 26 -13.22 12.60 36.09
CA ASN A 26 -13.51 12.81 34.66
C ASN A 26 -12.56 13.82 33.97
N GLU A 27 -11.33 13.99 34.46
CA GLU A 27 -10.34 14.88 33.80
C GLU A 27 -9.63 14.17 32.62
N ASN A 28 -9.45 12.85 32.71
CA ASN A 28 -8.72 12.06 31.72
C ASN A 28 -9.53 11.78 30.42
N SER A 29 -10.87 11.75 30.53
CA SER A 29 -11.75 11.45 29.38
C SER A 29 -11.80 12.62 28.39
N ASP A 30 -11.86 13.85 28.88
CA ASP A 30 -11.95 15.04 28.04
C ASP A 30 -10.66 15.26 27.24
N GLN A 31 -9.50 14.95 27.84
CA GLN A 31 -8.22 14.94 27.14
C GLN A 31 -8.19 13.88 26.04
N THR A 32 -8.59 12.64 26.36
CA THR A 32 -8.67 11.54 25.39
C THR A 32 -9.64 11.83 24.24
N ILE A 33 -10.77 12.47 24.53
CA ILE A 33 -11.77 12.88 23.53
C ILE A 33 -11.20 13.96 22.60
N ASN A 34 -10.48 14.93 23.14
CA ASN A 34 -9.85 15.98 22.33
C ASN A 34 -8.73 15.43 21.45
N GLU A 35 -7.87 14.56 21.97
CA GLU A 35 -6.85 13.88 21.18
C GLU A 35 -7.46 13.01 20.06
N LEU A 36 -8.56 12.31 20.34
CA LEU A 36 -9.27 11.52 19.33
C LEU A 36 -9.88 12.41 18.24
N LYS A 37 -10.49 13.54 18.60
CA LYS A 37 -11.03 14.53 17.66
C LYS A 37 -9.94 15.09 16.75
N ASP A 38 -8.79 15.45 17.33
CA ASP A 38 -7.65 15.98 16.58
C ASP A 38 -7.06 14.91 15.64
N GLY A 39 -6.95 13.66 16.12
CA GLY A 39 -6.57 12.51 15.30
C GLY A 39 -7.51 12.30 14.12
N GLN A 40 -8.82 12.38 14.32
CA GLN A 40 -9.82 12.30 13.25
C GLN A 40 -9.66 13.43 12.22
N GLN A 41 -9.40 14.67 12.65
CA GLN A 41 -9.14 15.78 11.72
C GLN A 41 -7.87 15.54 10.88
N VAL A 42 -6.81 15.01 11.49
CA VAL A 42 -5.58 14.66 10.78
C VAL A 42 -5.82 13.56 9.75
N ILE A 43 -6.59 12.52 10.10
CA ILE A 43 -6.95 11.43 9.19
C ILE A 43 -7.76 11.98 8.00
N LEU A 44 -8.79 12.79 8.25
CA LEU A 44 -9.59 13.42 7.18
C LEU A 44 -8.73 14.26 6.25
N LYS A 45 -7.80 15.05 6.80
CA LYS A 45 -6.85 15.85 5.99
C LYS A 45 -5.94 14.99 5.12
N LYS A 46 -5.44 13.86 5.65
CA LYS A 46 -4.61 12.91 4.89
C LYS A 46 -5.41 12.22 3.78
N ILE A 47 -6.65 11.82 4.04
CA ILE A 47 -7.55 11.24 3.03
C ILE A 47 -7.77 12.23 1.89
N SER A 48 -8.12 13.49 2.19
CA SER A 48 -8.30 14.53 1.17
C SER A 48 -7.01 14.80 0.37
N SER A 49 -5.85 14.75 1.02
CA SER A 49 -4.55 14.90 0.34
C SER A 49 -4.23 13.72 -0.59
N LEU A 50 -4.59 12.50 -0.19
CA LEU A 50 -4.42 11.29 -1.01
C LEU A 50 -5.36 11.33 -2.21
N GLU A 51 -6.63 11.70 -2.02
CA GLU A 51 -7.60 11.88 -3.11
C GLU A 51 -7.10 12.88 -4.15
N LYS A 52 -6.58 14.04 -3.72
CA LYS A 52 -5.97 15.03 -4.62
C LYS A 52 -4.74 14.46 -5.36
N SER A 53 -3.91 13.69 -4.68
CA SER A 53 -2.72 13.08 -5.30
C SER A 53 -3.12 12.05 -6.35
N VAL A 54 -4.12 11.20 -6.07
CA VAL A 54 -4.66 10.23 -7.03
C VAL A 54 -5.28 10.95 -8.23
N ALA A 55 -6.05 12.01 -8.02
CA ALA A 55 -6.61 12.82 -9.10
C ALA A 55 -5.52 13.43 -9.99
N ASN A 56 -4.47 14.00 -9.38
CA ASN A 56 -3.33 14.57 -10.10
C ASN A 56 -2.56 13.51 -10.90
N LEU A 57 -2.36 12.31 -10.34
CA LEU A 57 -1.73 11.18 -11.04
C LEU A 57 -2.58 10.71 -12.22
N ALA A 58 -3.90 10.66 -12.06
CA ALA A 58 -4.81 10.30 -13.15
C ALA A 58 -4.76 11.33 -14.30
N VAL A 59 -4.68 12.62 -13.98
CA VAL A 59 -4.52 13.69 -14.97
C VAL A 59 -3.15 13.63 -15.63
N ALA A 60 -2.07 13.45 -14.85
CA ALA A 60 -0.71 13.32 -15.38
C ALA A 60 -0.55 12.10 -16.29
N SER A 61 -1.22 10.99 -15.97
CA SER A 61 -1.26 9.79 -16.82
C SER A 61 -1.99 10.05 -18.14
N LYS A 62 -3.15 10.72 -18.11
CA LYS A 62 -3.92 11.09 -19.31
C LYS A 62 -3.20 12.09 -20.21
N ASN A 63 -2.45 13.02 -19.61
CA ASN A 63 -1.73 14.08 -20.32
C ASN A 63 -0.28 13.69 -20.64
N LYS A 64 0.14 12.45 -20.34
CA LYS A 64 1.40 11.93 -20.82
C LYS A 64 1.32 11.92 -22.35
N PRO A 65 2.19 12.67 -23.06
CA PRO A 65 2.27 12.53 -24.51
C PRO A 65 2.44 11.04 -24.80
N ALA A 66 1.64 10.49 -25.71
CA ALA A 66 1.99 9.22 -26.29
C ALA A 66 3.42 9.42 -26.80
N ALA A 67 4.40 8.84 -26.11
CA ALA A 67 5.72 8.67 -26.70
C ALA A 67 5.43 8.06 -28.06
N ASP A 68 5.99 8.63 -29.13
CA ASP A 68 5.84 8.10 -30.47
C ASP A 68 6.42 6.69 -30.43
N ASN A 69 5.56 5.73 -30.09
CA ASN A 69 5.86 4.32 -29.99
C ASN A 69 5.77 3.80 -31.42
N LYS A 70 6.53 4.40 -32.33
CA LYS A 70 7.39 3.61 -33.21
C LYS A 70 8.37 2.87 -32.30
N LYS A 71 7.84 1.95 -31.49
CA LYS A 71 8.57 0.78 -31.04
C LYS A 71 9.14 0.27 -32.34
N GLN A 72 10.46 0.38 -32.49
CA GLN A 72 11.17 -0.42 -33.45
C GLN A 72 10.80 -1.84 -33.04
N GLN A 73 9.77 -2.39 -33.67
CA GLN A 73 9.52 -3.82 -33.60
C GLN A 73 10.85 -4.43 -34.00
N PRO A 74 11.40 -5.36 -33.20
CA PRO A 74 12.56 -6.09 -33.63
C PRO A 74 12.25 -6.59 -35.05
N PRO A 75 13.17 -6.40 -36.01
CA PRO A 75 12.93 -6.81 -37.37
C PRO A 75 12.45 -8.26 -37.35
N GLN A 76 11.33 -8.52 -38.02
CA GLN A 76 10.78 -9.86 -38.08
C GLN A 76 11.86 -10.79 -38.61
N ALA A 77 12.11 -11.90 -37.91
CA ALA A 77 13.07 -12.90 -38.36
C ALA A 77 12.63 -13.39 -39.74
N ASP A 78 13.45 -13.15 -40.75
CA ASP A 78 13.23 -13.65 -42.10
C ASP A 78 13.66 -15.12 -42.15
N PRO A 79 12.74 -16.08 -42.35
CA PRO A 79 13.06 -17.51 -42.38
C PRO A 79 14.04 -17.91 -43.48
N ASN A 80 14.17 -17.10 -44.54
CA ASN A 80 15.04 -17.39 -45.68
C ASN A 80 16.38 -16.66 -45.61
N LYS A 81 16.61 -15.87 -44.55
CA LYS A 81 17.83 -15.10 -44.43
C LYS A 81 18.99 -15.99 -43.99
N VAL A 82 19.96 -16.15 -44.88
CA VAL A 82 21.21 -16.84 -44.60
C VAL A 82 22.14 -15.89 -43.84
N TYR A 83 22.49 -16.25 -42.60
CA TYR A 83 23.48 -15.54 -41.80
C TYR A 83 24.81 -16.25 -41.89
N ASN A 84 25.86 -15.51 -42.27
CA ASN A 84 27.22 -16.02 -42.19
C ASN A 84 27.72 -15.87 -40.74
N ILE A 85 27.98 -16.98 -40.07
CA ILE A 85 28.48 -16.99 -38.69
C ILE A 85 30.01 -17.04 -38.73
N GLU A 86 30.65 -15.98 -38.26
CA GLU A 86 32.11 -15.95 -38.12
C GLU A 86 32.55 -16.71 -36.87
N ILE A 87 33.62 -17.50 -36.99
CA ILE A 87 34.16 -18.27 -35.85
C ILE A 87 34.87 -17.34 -34.85
N GLY A 88 35.54 -16.28 -35.34
CA GLY A 88 36.25 -15.31 -34.51
C GLY A 88 37.24 -15.97 -33.54
N ASP A 89 37.21 -15.53 -32.27
CA ASP A 89 38.00 -16.08 -31.16
C ASP A 89 37.26 -17.18 -30.37
N SER A 90 36.24 -17.81 -30.98
CA SER A 90 35.48 -18.88 -30.33
C SER A 90 36.35 -20.09 -29.99
N PHE A 91 35.95 -20.81 -28.94
CA PHE A 91 36.64 -22.05 -28.57
C PHE A 91 36.49 -23.09 -29.69
N THR A 92 37.61 -23.70 -30.08
CA THR A 92 37.66 -24.71 -31.14
C THR A 92 38.38 -25.95 -30.65
N ILE A 93 37.87 -27.11 -31.06
CA ILE A 93 38.48 -28.42 -30.79
C ILE A 93 38.90 -29.02 -32.13
N GLY A 94 40.18 -29.36 -32.25
CA GLY A 94 40.75 -30.00 -33.44
C GLY A 94 41.71 -29.10 -34.24
N PRO A 95 42.22 -29.61 -35.38
CA PRO A 95 43.21 -28.92 -36.17
C PRO A 95 42.60 -27.79 -37.03
N LYS A 96 43.33 -26.69 -37.19
CA LYS A 96 42.88 -25.52 -38.00
C LYS A 96 42.60 -25.84 -39.46
N ASN A 97 43.17 -26.92 -40.00
CA ASN A 97 43.05 -27.33 -41.40
C ASN A 97 42.14 -28.56 -41.58
N ALA A 98 41.18 -28.78 -40.67
CA ALA A 98 40.20 -29.85 -40.80
C ALA A 98 39.44 -29.74 -42.14
N LYS A 99 39.23 -30.88 -42.82
CA LYS A 99 38.49 -30.91 -44.09
C LYS A 99 37.00 -30.57 -43.94
N VAL A 100 36.47 -30.76 -42.74
CA VAL A 100 35.08 -30.47 -42.37
C VAL A 100 35.12 -29.72 -41.05
N THR A 101 34.35 -28.63 -40.97
CA THR A 101 34.17 -27.82 -39.76
C THR A 101 32.68 -27.80 -39.41
N ILE A 102 32.36 -28.17 -38.18
CA ILE A 102 31.00 -28.10 -37.63
C ILE A 102 30.97 -26.89 -36.70
N ILE A 103 29.99 -26.00 -36.91
CA ILE A 103 29.78 -24.81 -36.09
C ILE A 103 28.44 -24.98 -35.37
N GLU A 104 28.49 -24.97 -34.05
CA GLU A 104 27.31 -25.03 -33.18
C GLU A 104 27.06 -23.64 -32.61
N TRP A 105 25.81 -23.16 -32.67
CA TRP A 105 25.41 -21.88 -32.11
C TRP A 105 24.00 -21.99 -31.52
N MET A 106 23.68 -21.13 -30.55
CA MET A 106 22.36 -21.03 -29.92
C MET A 106 21.88 -19.59 -29.97
N ASP A 107 20.66 -19.37 -30.44
CA ASP A 107 19.96 -18.09 -30.35
C ASP A 107 19.05 -18.09 -29.12
N PHE A 108 19.11 -17.04 -28.30
CA PHE A 108 18.20 -16.86 -27.17
C PHE A 108 17.27 -15.68 -27.47
N GLN A 109 15.96 -15.93 -27.47
CA GLN A 109 14.93 -14.91 -27.67
C GLN A 109 14.26 -14.52 -26.35
#